data_AF-A0AA42CNZ0-F1
#
_entry.id   AF-A0AA42CNZ0-F1
#
_cell.length_a   1.000
_cell.length_b   1.000
_cell.length_c   1.000
_cell.angle_alpha   90.00
_cell.angle_beta   90.00
_cell.angle_gamma   90.00
#
_symmetry.space_group_name_H-M   'P 1'
#
loop_
_entity.id
_entity.type
_entity.pdbx_description
1 polymer ?
#
loop_
_entity_poly.entity_id
_entity_poly.type
_entity_poly.pdbx_seq_one_letter_code
_entity_poly.pdbx_strand_id
1 'polypeptide(L)' 'MREALAALDLRMPHAAILDGELKDGIVTPVALRLLTSATPVIIHSGKMVPREILKEFPSIMTISEPLSPETVIN' A
#
# COMPACT_ATOMS: atom_id res chain seq x y z
N MET A 1 7.34 0.28 7.99
CA MET A 1 6.13 0.82 8.62
C MET A 1 6.45 2.10 9.37
N ARG A 2 7.38 2.10 10.33
CA ARG A 2 7.77 3.31 11.09
C ARG A 2 8.14 4.48 10.19
N GLU A 3 9.02 4.25 9.22
CA GLU A 3 9.46 5.28 8.28
C GLU A 3 8.33 5.76 7.35
N ALA A 4 7.47 4.83 6.90
CA ALA A 4 6.31 5.18 6.09
C ALA A 4 5.34 6.06 6.88
N LEU A 5 5.01 5.72 8.13
CA LEU A 5 4.14 6.54 8.98
C LEU A 5 4.74 7.92 9.25
N ALA A 6 6.04 7.99 9.56
CA ALA A 6 6.73 9.26 9.74
C ALA A 6 6.72 10.12 8.47
N ALA A 7 6.82 9.51 7.28
CA ALA A 7 6.70 10.23 6.02
C ALA A 7 5.28 10.80 5.81
N LEU A 8 4.24 10.05 6.20
CA LEU A 8 2.84 10.52 6.16
C LEU A 8 2.58 11.67 7.15
N ASP A 9 3.27 11.69 8.29
CA ASP A 9 3.22 12.82 9.24
C ASP A 9 3.82 14.10 8.66
N LEU A 10 4.87 13.97 7.84
CA LEU A 10 5.50 15.10 7.18
C LEU A 10 4.67 15.62 6.00
N ARG A 11 4.17 14.71 5.15
CA ARG A 11 3.38 15.07 3.98
C ARG A 11 2.59 13.87 3.44
N MET A 12 1.29 14.06 3.29
CA MET A 12 0.45 13.09 2.58
C MET A 12 0.78 13.10 1.07
N PRO A 13 1.05 11.94 0.46
CA PRO A 13 1.30 11.87 -0.98
C PRO A 13 -0.01 11.95 -1.77
N HIS A 14 0.08 12.27 -3.06
CA HIS A 14 -1.07 12.26 -3.98
C HIS A 14 -1.50 10.84 -4.35
N ALA A 15 -0.60 9.86 -4.26
CA ALA A 15 -0.83 8.43 -4.45
C ALA A 15 0.34 7.65 -3.82
N ALA A 16 0.14 6.38 -3.50
CA ALA A 16 1.18 5.52 -2.91
C ALA A 16 1.20 4.12 -3.52
N ILE A 17 2.41 3.58 -3.66
CA ILE A 17 2.66 2.16 -3.92
C ILE A 17 3.17 1.57 -2.61
N LEU A 18 2.51 0.52 -2.13
CA LEU A 18 2.83 -0.12 -0.87
C LEU A 18 3.23 -1.58 -1.10
N ASP A 19 4.36 -1.97 -0.51
CA ASP A 19 4.64 -3.39 -0.31
C ASP A 19 3.63 -3.97 0.69
N GLY A 20 3.13 -5.18 0.44
CA GLY A 20 2.17 -5.87 1.33
C GLY A 20 2.77 -6.18 2.70
N GLU A 21 4.09 -6.38 2.78
CA GLU A 21 4.81 -6.65 4.01
C GLU A 21 6.10 -5.83 4.08
N LEU A 22 6.22 -5.02 5.13
CA LEU A 22 7.43 -4.24 5.38
C LEU A 22 8.33 -4.99 6.37
N LYS A 23 9.62 -4.61 6.44
CA LYS A 23 10.61 -5.24 7.35
C LYS A 23 10.16 -5.28 8.82
N ASP A 24 9.31 -4.35 9.22
CA ASP A 24 8.79 -4.16 10.57
C ASP A 24 7.30 -4.54 10.70
N GLY A 25 6.76 -5.31 9.75
CA GLY A 25 5.45 -5.94 9.85
C GLY A 25 4.51 -5.67 8.68
N ILE A 26 3.27 -6.09 8.86
CA ILE A 26 2.21 -5.99 7.85
C ILE A 26 1.83 -4.53 7.59
N VAL A 27 1.67 -4.15 6.33
CA VAL A 27 1.47 -2.76 5.91
C VAL A 27 0.12 -2.13 6.30
N THR A 28 -0.79 -2.91 6.87
CA THR A 28 -2.18 -2.51 7.18
C THR A 28 -2.32 -1.12 7.81
N PRO A 29 -1.55 -0.73 8.85
CA PRO A 29 -1.71 0.61 9.44
C PRO A 29 -1.38 1.76 8.48
N VAL A 30 -0.41 1.55 7.58
CA VAL A 30 -0.03 2.54 6.55
C VAL A 30 -1.12 2.63 5.48
N ALA A 31 -1.60 1.48 5.01
CA ALA A 31 -2.66 1.40 4.01
C ALA A 31 -3.96 2.06 4.50
N LEU A 32 -4.40 1.75 5.73
CA LEU A 32 -5.59 2.36 6.33
C LEU A 32 -5.48 3.89 6.39
N ARG A 33 -4.33 4.42 6.82
CA ARG A 33 -4.13 5.88 6.92
C ARG A 33 -4.21 6.58 5.57
N LEU A 34 -3.65 5.98 4.52
CA LEU A 34 -3.73 6.50 3.16
C LEU A 34 -5.16 6.44 2.60
N LEU A 35 -5.81 5.28 2.72
CA LEU A 35 -7.15 5.04 2.17
C LEU A 35 -8.22 5.88 2.88
N THR A 36 -8.14 6.03 4.20
CA THR A 36 -9.04 6.90 4.98
C THR A 36 -8.88 8.38 4.65
N SER A 37 -7.71 8.78 4.15
CA SER A 37 -7.43 10.14 3.66
C SER A 37 -7.79 10.31 2.18
N ALA A 38 -8.48 9.32 1.57
CA ALA A 38 -8.79 9.26 0.15
C ALA A 38 -7.55 9.31 -0.78
N THR A 39 -6.36 8.96 -0.27
CA THR A 39 -5.16 8.82 -1.10
C THR A 39 -5.24 7.51 -1.86
N PRO A 40 -5.14 7.52 -3.21
CA PRO A 40 -5.06 6.31 -4.02
C PRO A 40 -3.87 5.43 -3.62
N VAL A 41 -4.12 4.13 -3.48
CA VAL A 41 -3.12 3.14 -3.11
C VAL A 41 -3.12 1.98 -4.09
N ILE A 42 -1.92 1.58 -4.50
CA ILE A 42 -1.64 0.29 -5.15
C ILE A 42 -0.86 -0.56 -4.16
N ILE A 43 -1.34 -1.78 -3.85
CA ILE A 43 -0.56 -2.76 -3.08
C ILE A 43 0.19 -3.65 -4.06
N HIS A 44 1.51 -3.54 -4.07
CA HIS A 44 2.41 -4.38 -4.84
C HIS A 44 3.01 -5.43 -3.92
N SER A 45 2.69 -6.70 -4.07
CA SER A 45 3.10 -7.73 -3.09
C SER A 45 3.38 -9.07 -3.74
N GLY A 46 4.49 -9.71 -3.39
CA GLY A 46 4.75 -11.12 -3.73
C GLY A 46 4.00 -12.12 -2.86
N LYS A 47 3.28 -11.65 -1.84
CA LYS A 47 2.41 -12.46 -0.97
C LYS A 47 0.96 -11.98 -1.07
N MET A 48 0.06 -12.74 -0.46
CA MET A 48 -1.35 -12.36 -0.40
C MET A 48 -1.56 -11.08 0.41
N VAL A 49 -2.35 -10.14 -0.15
CA VAL A 49 -2.70 -8.87 0.48
C VAL A 49 -3.44 -9.10 1.81
N PRO A 50 -3.21 -8.30 2.86
CA PRO A 50 -3.90 -8.44 4.13
C PRO A 50 -5.43 -8.42 3.98
N ARG A 51 -6.09 -9.44 4.54
CA ARG A 51 -7.54 -9.65 4.37
C ARG A 51 -8.36 -8.51 4.94
N GLU A 52 -7.87 -7.86 5.98
CA GLU A 52 -8.53 -6.72 6.62
C GLU A 52 -8.68 -5.56 5.62
N ILE A 53 -7.61 -5.27 4.86
CA ILE A 53 -7.62 -4.23 3.83
C ILE A 53 -8.61 -4.60 2.72
N LEU A 54 -8.58 -5.84 2.23
CA LEU A 54 -9.49 -6.28 1.16
C LEU A 54 -10.96 -6.26 1.60
N LYS A 55 -11.23 -6.50 2.89
CA LYS A 55 -12.58 -6.47 3.43
C LYS A 55 -13.12 -5.05 3.56
N GLU A 56 -12.29 -4.12 3.99
CA GLU A 56 -12.67 -2.72 4.21
C GLU A 56 -12.63 -1.88 2.92
N PHE A 57 -11.69 -2.21 2.01
CA PHE A 57 -11.47 -1.55 0.73
C PHE A 57 -11.44 -2.57 -0.41
N PRO A 58 -12.59 -3.16 -0.78
CA PRO A 58 -12.65 -4.23 -1.78
C PRO A 58 -12.27 -3.77 -3.20
N SER A 59 -12.27 -2.47 -3.46
CA SER A 59 -11.87 -1.87 -4.74
C SER A 59 -10.39 -1.48 -4.81
N ILE A 60 -9.59 -1.80 -3.78
CA ILE A 60 -8.16 -1.47 -3.78
C ILE A 60 -7.43 -2.18 -4.92
N MET A 61 -6.54 -1.45 -5.61
CA MET A 61 -5.74 -2.04 -6.66
C MET A 61 -4.60 -2.85 -6.04
N THR A 62 -4.47 -4.11 -6.48
CA THR A 62 -3.41 -5.02 -6.04
C THR A 62 -2.66 -5.57 -7.25
N ILE A 63 -1.33 -5.58 -7.16
CA ILE A 63 -0.43 -6.08 -8.18
C ILE A 63 0.45 -7.16 -7.54
N SER A 64 0.48 -8.36 -8.12
CA SER A 64 1.17 -9.53 -7.56
C SER A 64 2.56 -9.72 -8.15
N GLU A 65 3.61 -9.76 -7.35
CA GLU A 65 4.98 -10.01 -7.85
C GLU A 65 5.17 -11.42 -8.42
N PRO A 66 6.13 -11.64 -9.34
CA PRO A 66 7.03 -10.64 -9.92
C PRO A 66 6.36 -9.82 -11.03
N LEU A 67 6.61 -8.52 -11.05
CA LEU A 67 6.26 -7.65 -12.18
C LEU A 67 7.48 -6.96 -12.77
N SER A 68 7.41 -6.74 -14.09
CA SER A 68 8.31 -5.84 -14.78
C SER A 68 8.04 -4.39 -14.36
N PRO A 69 9.07 -3.54 -14.14
CA PRO A 69 8.91 -2.12 -13.85
C PRO A 69 8.02 -1.39 -14.88
N GLU A 70 7.99 -1.85 -16.13
CA GLU A 70 7.21 -1.26 -17.22
C GLU A 70 5.71 -1.28 -16.96
N THR A 71 5.20 -2.22 -16.16
CA THR A 71 3.77 -2.33 -15.85
C THR A 71 3.32 -1.37 -14.75
N VAL A 72 4.26 -0.79 -14.00
CA VAL A 72 3.96 0.20 -12.94
C VAL A 72 3.95 1.62 -13.52
N ILE A 73 4.66 1.85 -14.63
CA ILE A 73 4.93 3.17 -15.19
C ILE A 73 4.04 3.51 -16.41
N ASN A 74 3.54 2.49 -17.13
CA ASN A 74 2.64 2.66 -18.28
C ASN A 74 1.17 2.71 -17.87
#